data_AF-A0A561BKS3-F1
#
_entry.id   AF-A0A561BKS3-F1
#
_cell.length_a   1.000
_cell.length_b   1.000
_cell.length_c   1.000
_cell.angle_alpha   90.00
_cell.angle_beta   90.00
_cell.angle_gamma   90.00
#
_symmetry.space_group_name_H-M   'P 1'
#
loop_
_entity.id
_entity.type
_entity.pdbx_description
1 polymer ?
#
loop_
_entity_poly.entity_id
_entity_poly.type
_entity_poly.pdbx_seq_one_letter_code
_entity_poly.pdbx_strand_id
1 'polypeptide(L)'
;MNDEPVRYETVEAELQRLIDRLYQADETTVRTEAARLHALADQVEDEAGRERAHRRANQLPRLLAGPRVATSEQFRQAQQLLDQALNSTGTPQQRLAEVEASMDRIGQLADDAPGAEAGAIRRMTSTLLRLADHLEASR
;
A
#
# COMPACT_ATOMS: atom_id res chain seq x y z
N MET A 1 -32.59 2.34 27.15
CA MET A 1 -31.98 1.86 25.90
C MET A 1 -31.89 3.09 25.01
N ASN A 2 -30.70 3.53 24.63
CA ASN A 2 -30.55 4.64 23.70
C ASN A 2 -30.70 4.07 22.29
N ASP A 3 -31.93 4.09 21.77
CA ASP A 3 -32.28 3.69 20.40
C ASP A 3 -32.10 4.88 19.43
N GLU A 4 -30.86 5.38 19.28
CA GLU A 4 -30.54 6.19 18.11
C GLU A 4 -29.91 5.27 17.06
N PRO A 5 -30.46 5.22 15.82
CA PRO A 5 -29.90 4.39 14.77
C PRO A 5 -28.46 4.84 14.48
N VAL A 6 -27.54 3.88 14.49
CA VAL A 6 -26.14 4.15 14.15
C VAL A 6 -26.08 4.52 12.67
N ARG A 7 -25.55 5.70 12.37
CA ARG A 7 -25.31 6.12 10.99
C ARG A 7 -23.91 5.72 10.55
N TYR A 8 -23.70 5.58 9.25
CA TYR A 8 -22.37 5.29 8.70
C TYR A 8 -21.30 6.29 9.19
N GLU A 9 -21.66 7.57 9.33
CA GLU A 9 -20.77 8.62 9.82
C GLU A 9 -20.27 8.36 11.25
N THR A 10 -21.06 7.69 12.08
CA THR A 10 -20.67 7.29 13.43
C THR A 10 -19.56 6.23 13.37
N VAL A 11 -19.68 5.25 12.46
CA VAL A 11 -18.64 4.25 12.23
C VAL A 11 -17.38 4.89 11.68
N GLU A 12 -17.51 5.84 10.76
CA GLU A 12 -16.37 6.54 10.15
C GLU A 12 -15.62 7.41 11.17
N ALA A 13 -16.34 8.13 12.03
CA ALA A 13 -15.73 8.89 13.12
C ALA A 13 -15.00 7.99 14.12
N GLU A 14 -15.59 6.84 14.46
CA GLU A 14 -14.96 5.89 15.37
C GLU A 14 -13.72 5.23 14.74
N LEU A 15 -13.78 4.89 13.44
CA LEU A 15 -12.62 4.43 12.69
C LEU A 15 -11.46 5.44 12.77
N GLN A 16 -11.73 6.72 12.51
CA GLN A 16 -10.70 7.76 12.55
C GLN A 16 -10.09 7.89 13.95
N ARG A 17 -10.94 7.89 14.99
CA ARG A 17 -10.51 7.91 16.39
C ARG A 17 -9.62 6.71 16.74
N LEU A 18 -9.99 5.52 16.29
CA LEU A 18 -9.23 4.29 16.52
C LEU A 18 -7.88 4.33 15.80
N ILE A 19 -7.80 4.89 14.59
CA ILE A 19 -6.54 5.04 13.86
C ILE A 19 -5.55 5.89 14.67
N ASP A 20 -5.99 7.03 15.19
CA ASP A 20 -5.13 7.93 15.97
C ASP A 20 -4.73 7.31 17.33
N ARG A 21 -5.65 6.58 17.96
CA ARG A 21 -5.44 5.98 19.29
C ARG A 21 -4.58 4.72 19.27
N LEU A 22 -4.73 3.89 18.23
CA LEU A 22 -4.11 2.57 18.15
C LEU A 22 -2.79 2.58 17.37
N TYR A 23 -2.26 3.77 17.09
CA TYR A 23 -0.93 3.89 16.50
C TYR A 23 0.09 3.19 17.40
N GLN A 24 0.80 2.18 16.87
CA GLN A 24 1.74 1.30 17.59
C GLN A 24 1.12 0.37 18.66
N ALA A 25 -0.21 0.20 18.69
CA ALA A 25 -0.83 -0.83 19.51
C ALA A 25 -0.44 -2.24 19.04
N ASP A 26 -0.46 -3.21 19.95
CA ASP A 26 -0.20 -4.61 19.61
C ASP A 26 -1.35 -5.22 18.79
N GLU A 27 -1.05 -6.32 18.09
CA GLU A 27 -1.99 -7.00 17.20
C GLU A 27 -3.27 -7.47 17.91
N THR A 28 -3.19 -7.87 19.19
CA THR A 28 -4.35 -8.35 19.95
C THR A 28 -5.31 -7.20 20.25
N THR A 29 -4.77 -6.05 20.64
CA THR A 29 -5.54 -4.82 20.84
C THR A 29 -6.21 -4.38 19.54
N VAL A 30 -5.47 -4.35 18.42
CA VAL A 30 -6.01 -3.96 17.11
C VAL A 30 -7.14 -4.89 16.66
N ARG A 31 -6.98 -6.21 16.82
CA ARG A 31 -8.03 -7.19 16.46
C ARG A 31 -9.29 -7.02 17.32
N THR A 32 -9.13 -6.71 18.59
CA THR A 32 -10.24 -6.49 19.52
C THR A 32 -11.06 -5.26 19.12
N GLU A 33 -10.39 -4.15 18.79
CA GLU A 33 -11.07 -2.92 18.36
C GLU A 33 -11.67 -3.05 16.96
N ALA A 34 -11.04 -3.80 16.05
CA ALA A 34 -11.64 -4.13 14.76
C ALA A 34 -12.95 -4.93 14.91
N ALA A 35 -12.99 -5.90 15.84
CA ALA A 35 -14.22 -6.65 16.13
C ALA A 35 -15.33 -5.75 16.72
N ARG A 36 -14.97 -4.79 17.58
CA ARG A 36 -15.93 -3.79 18.10
C ARG A 36 -16.46 -2.88 17.00
N LEU A 37 -15.60 -2.44 16.08
CA LEU A 37 -15.99 -1.62 14.95
C LEU A 37 -16.91 -2.39 13.98
N HIS A 38 -16.71 -3.71 13.84
CA HIS A 38 -17.64 -4.57 13.12
C HIS A 38 -19.01 -4.66 13.77
N ALA A 39 -19.07 -4.87 15.09
CA ALA A 39 -20.34 -4.87 15.82
C ALA A 39 -21.07 -3.52 15.76
N LEU A 40 -20.33 -2.41 15.62
CA LEU A 40 -20.91 -1.09 15.37
C LEU A 40 -21.43 -0.96 13.92
N ALA A 41 -20.71 -1.52 12.95
CA ALA A 41 -21.15 -1.57 11.55
C ALA A 41 -22.45 -2.36 11.38
N ASP A 42 -22.63 -3.46 12.11
CA ASP A 42 -23.86 -4.28 12.09
C ASP A 42 -25.11 -3.47 12.48
N GLN A 43 -24.95 -2.43 13.31
CA GLN A 43 -26.03 -1.57 13.80
C GLN A 43 -26.42 -0.47 12.82
N VAL A 44 -25.72 -0.33 11.69
CA VAL A 44 -26.07 0.65 10.66
C VAL A 44 -27.39 0.26 10.00
N GLU A 45 -28.34 1.20 9.96
CA GLU A 45 -29.72 0.91 9.53
C GLU A 45 -29.79 0.56 8.04
N ASP A 46 -29.12 1.34 7.18
CA ASP A 46 -29.15 1.17 5.74
C ASP A 46 -28.15 0.11 5.25
N GLU A 47 -28.60 -0.80 4.39
CA GLU A 47 -27.76 -1.92 3.92
C GLU A 47 -26.50 -1.44 3.18
N ALA A 48 -26.63 -0.41 2.34
CA ALA A 48 -25.49 0.17 1.63
C ALA A 48 -24.47 0.81 2.58
N GLY A 49 -24.93 1.42 3.68
CA GLY A 49 -24.13 1.98 4.76
C GLY A 49 -23.48 0.89 5.60
N ARG A 50 -24.22 -0.17 5.93
CA ARG A 50 -23.72 -1.36 6.63
C ARG A 50 -22.57 -1.99 5.85
N GLU A 51 -22.76 -2.29 4.56
CA GLU A 51 -21.70 -2.84 3.71
C GLU A 51 -20.45 -1.93 3.65
N ARG A 52 -20.66 -0.61 3.50
CA ARG A 52 -19.56 0.36 3.51
C ARG A 52 -18.85 0.35 4.86
N ALA A 53 -19.58 0.34 5.96
CA ALA A 53 -19.07 0.27 7.33
C ALA A 53 -18.24 -1.02 7.55
N HIS A 54 -18.71 -2.19 7.09
CA HIS A 54 -17.94 -3.43 7.14
C HIS A 54 -16.65 -3.35 6.32
N ARG A 55 -16.70 -2.81 5.09
CA ARG A 55 -15.49 -2.62 4.26
C ARG A 55 -14.47 -1.73 4.97
N ARG A 56 -14.92 -0.67 5.65
CA ARG A 56 -14.07 0.23 6.43
C ARG A 56 -13.51 -0.44 7.69
N ALA A 57 -14.31 -1.16 8.45
CA ALA A 57 -13.86 -1.90 9.64
C ALA A 57 -12.76 -2.91 9.29
N ASN A 58 -12.91 -3.63 8.17
CA ASN A 58 -11.90 -4.55 7.64
C ASN A 58 -10.57 -3.85 7.27
N GLN A 59 -10.57 -2.54 7.04
CA GLN A 59 -9.36 -1.79 6.71
C GLN A 59 -8.57 -1.37 7.96
N LEU A 60 -9.17 -1.31 9.15
CA LEU A 60 -8.52 -0.81 10.37
C LEU A 60 -7.18 -1.49 10.66
N PRO A 61 -7.05 -2.84 10.65
CA PRO A 61 -5.75 -3.48 10.89
C PRO A 61 -4.72 -3.13 9.82
N ARG A 62 -5.15 -2.98 8.56
CA ARG A 62 -4.27 -2.61 7.44
C ARG A 62 -3.77 -1.17 7.55
N LEU A 63 -4.61 -0.25 8.03
CA LEU A 63 -4.26 1.15 8.22
C LEU A 63 -3.27 1.33 9.38
N LEU A 64 -3.42 0.52 10.44
CA LEU A 64 -2.57 0.56 11.63
C LEU A 64 -1.25 -0.19 11.49
N ALA A 65 -1.17 -1.21 10.63
CA ALA A 65 0.05 -1.97 10.39
C ALA A 65 1.19 -1.15 9.74
N GLY A 66 0.93 0.11 9.38
CA GLY A 66 1.87 0.94 8.64
C GLY A 66 2.20 0.36 7.25
N PRO A 67 3.16 0.94 6.52
CA PRO A 67 3.70 0.29 5.34
C PRO A 67 4.28 -1.06 5.78
N ARG A 68 3.70 -2.17 5.33
CA ARG A 68 4.35 -3.47 5.47
C ARG A 68 5.73 -3.34 4.85
N VAL A 69 6.78 -3.55 5.64
CA VAL A 69 8.14 -3.65 5.12
C VAL A 69 8.09 -4.79 4.11
N ALA A 70 8.28 -4.45 2.84
CA ALA A 70 8.24 -5.45 1.80
C ALA A 70 9.43 -6.38 2.00
N THR A 71 9.15 -7.66 2.19
CA THR A 71 10.14 -8.66 2.60
C THR A 71 10.29 -9.78 1.57
N SER A 72 9.48 -9.76 0.50
CA SER A 72 9.61 -10.76 -0.56
C SER A 72 10.98 -10.74 -1.21
N GLU A 73 11.36 -11.88 -1.78
CA GLU A 73 12.53 -11.98 -2.62
C GLU A 73 12.41 -11.05 -3.84
N GLN A 74 11.23 -10.97 -4.44
CA GLN A 74 10.93 -10.11 -5.58
C GLN A 74 11.17 -8.64 -5.26
N PHE A 75 10.74 -8.17 -4.09
CA PHE A 75 10.99 -6.79 -3.66
C PHE A 75 12.49 -6.50 -3.49
N ARG A 76 13.24 -7.41 -2.88
CA ARG A 76 14.69 -7.27 -2.72
C ARG A 76 15.42 -7.26 -4.07
N GLN A 77 15.03 -8.13 -5.00
CA GLN A 77 15.59 -8.16 -6.35
C GLN A 77 15.25 -6.88 -7.12
N ALA A 78 14.02 -6.36 -7.00
CA ALA A 78 13.63 -5.11 -7.63
C ALA A 78 14.40 -3.90 -7.10
N GLN A 79 14.67 -3.86 -5.78
CA GLN A 79 15.51 -2.83 -5.18
C GLN A 79 16.95 -2.89 -5.73
N GLN A 80 17.53 -4.08 -5.87
CA GLN A 80 18.87 -4.25 -6.44
C GLN A 80 18.95 -3.77 -7.89
N LEU A 81 17.93 -4.07 -8.72
CA LEU A 81 17.84 -3.61 -10.10
C LEU A 81 17.71 -2.08 -10.18
N LEU A 82 16.89 -1.48 -9.31
CA LEU A 82 16.77 -0.03 -9.20
C LEU A 82 18.12 0.60 -8.87
N ASP A 83 18.82 0.09 -7.85
CA ASP A 83 20.10 0.62 -7.42
C ASP A 83 21.17 0.46 -8.51
N GLN A 84 21.19 -0.65 -9.24
CA GLN A 84 22.08 -0.87 -10.37
C GLN A 84 21.85 0.16 -11.48
N ALA A 85 20.60 0.34 -11.91
CA ALA A 85 20.25 1.28 -12.97
C ALA A 85 20.57 2.74 -12.60
N LEU A 86 20.32 3.13 -11.35
CA LEU A 86 20.66 4.47 -10.84
C LEU A 86 22.17 4.74 -10.84
N ASN A 87 22.96 3.72 -10.53
CA ASN A 87 24.42 3.81 -10.45
C ASN A 87 25.13 3.35 -11.74
N SER A 88 24.39 3.11 -12.82
CA SER A 88 24.93 2.73 -14.12
C SER A 88 25.94 3.77 -14.61
N THR A 89 27.04 3.29 -15.17
CA THR A 89 28.10 4.13 -15.76
C THR A 89 28.20 3.86 -17.25
N GLY A 90 28.70 4.84 -18.01
CA GLY A 90 28.81 4.74 -19.47
C GLY A 90 28.16 5.92 -20.18
N THR A 91 27.97 5.78 -21.48
CA THR A 91 27.33 6.82 -22.30
C THR A 91 25.84 6.93 -21.98
N PRO A 92 25.19 8.07 -22.26
CA PRO A 92 23.74 8.20 -22.09
C PRO A 92 22.94 7.12 -22.82
N GLN A 93 23.42 6.62 -23.97
CA GLN A 93 22.80 5.50 -24.68
C GLN A 93 22.90 4.18 -23.93
N GLN A 94 24.06 3.85 -23.40
CA GLN A 94 24.25 2.62 -22.61
C GLN A 94 23.41 2.64 -21.34
N ARG A 95 23.40 3.78 -20.64
CA ARG A 95 22.60 3.96 -19.42
C ARG A 95 21.10 3.87 -19.69
N LEU A 96 20.61 4.44 -20.80
CA LEU A 96 19.18 4.34 -21.15
C LEU A 96 18.77 2.87 -21.37
N ALA A 97 19.55 2.11 -22.14
CA ALA A 97 19.27 0.70 -22.39
C ALA A 97 19.25 -0.14 -21.10
N GLU A 98 20.13 0.18 -20.14
CA GLU A 98 20.17 -0.50 -18.84
C GLU A 98 18.97 -0.12 -17.96
N VAL A 99 18.54 1.15 -18.00
CA VAL A 99 17.33 1.64 -17.31
C VAL A 99 16.07 0.95 -17.87
N GLU A 100 15.93 0.88 -19.19
CA GLU A 100 14.80 0.20 -19.86
C GLU A 100 14.74 -1.29 -19.50
N ALA A 101 15.87 -2.01 -19.60
CA ALA A 101 15.95 -3.42 -19.22
C ALA A 101 15.61 -3.65 -17.73
N SER A 102 16.02 -2.73 -16.86
CA SER A 102 15.71 -2.80 -15.43
C SER A 102 14.23 -2.55 -15.15
N MET A 103 13.59 -1.64 -15.88
CA MET A 103 12.14 -1.40 -15.78
C MET A 103 11.34 -2.65 -16.17
N ASP A 104 11.68 -3.29 -17.29
CA ASP A 104 11.01 -4.51 -17.74
C ASP A 104 11.12 -5.62 -16.70
N ARG A 105 12.31 -5.80 -16.13
CA ARG A 105 12.56 -6.85 -15.14
C ARG A 105 11.88 -6.57 -13.80
N ILE A 106 11.84 -5.30 -13.35
CA ILE A 106 11.04 -4.89 -12.19
C ILE A 106 9.54 -5.13 -12.44
N GLY A 107 9.07 -4.91 -13.68
CA GLY A 107 7.70 -5.23 -14.09
C GLY A 107 7.36 -6.71 -13.90
N GLN A 108 8.22 -7.60 -14.40
CA GLN A 108 8.09 -9.06 -14.24
C GLN A 108 8.09 -9.47 -12.76
N LEU A 109 9.01 -8.92 -11.96
CA LEU A 109 9.05 -9.19 -10.52
C LEU A 109 7.77 -8.76 -9.82
N ALA A 110 7.13 -7.69 -10.28
CA ALA A 110 5.86 -7.25 -9.74
C ALA A 110 4.69 -8.17 -10.13
N ASP A 111 4.72 -8.77 -11.31
CA ASP A 111 3.74 -9.76 -11.75
C ASP A 111 3.83 -11.05 -10.93
N ASP A 112 5.06 -11.44 -10.55
CA ASP A 112 5.35 -12.65 -9.76
C ASP A 112 5.26 -12.42 -8.23
N ALA A 113 5.13 -11.17 -7.78
CA ALA A 113 5.13 -10.84 -6.37
C ALA A 113 3.77 -11.10 -5.70
N PRO A 114 3.76 -11.38 -4.38
CA PRO A 114 2.52 -11.38 -3.60
C PRO A 114 1.76 -10.07 -3.80
N GLY A 115 0.43 -10.13 -3.99
CA GLY A 115 -0.38 -8.96 -4.38
C GLY A 115 -0.30 -7.75 -3.43
N ALA A 116 0.11 -7.96 -2.17
CA ALA A 116 0.36 -6.87 -1.23
C ALA A 116 1.62 -6.03 -1.58
N GLU A 117 2.61 -6.62 -2.26
CA GLU A 117 3.90 -6.00 -2.59
C GLU A 117 4.05 -5.64 -4.08
N ALA A 118 3.28 -6.29 -4.97
CA ALA A 118 3.29 -6.01 -6.41
C ALA A 118 3.18 -4.50 -6.74
N GLY A 119 2.27 -3.79 -6.06
CA GLY A 119 2.11 -2.34 -6.24
C GLY A 119 3.31 -1.53 -5.74
N ALA A 120 4.03 -1.99 -4.71
CA ALA A 120 5.25 -1.32 -4.23
C ALA A 120 6.40 -1.52 -5.20
N ILE A 121 6.57 -2.73 -5.75
CA ILE A 121 7.57 -3.04 -6.76
C ILE A 121 7.33 -2.21 -8.02
N ARG A 122 6.09 -2.14 -8.53
CA ARG A 122 5.77 -1.30 -9.71
C ARG A 122 6.13 0.16 -9.52
N ARG A 123 6.00 0.73 -8.31
CA ARG A 123 6.36 2.13 -8.08
C ARG A 123 7.85 2.43 -8.24
N MET A 124 8.73 1.42 -8.17
CA MET A 124 10.15 1.60 -8.39
C MET A 124 10.46 2.04 -9.83
N THR A 125 9.64 1.62 -10.81
CA THR A 125 9.83 2.02 -12.22
C THR A 125 9.59 3.52 -12.44
N SER A 126 8.82 4.20 -11.58
CA SER A 126 8.58 5.65 -11.69
C SER A 126 9.85 6.48 -11.47
N THR A 127 10.81 5.98 -10.70
CA THR A 127 12.12 6.62 -10.55
C THR A 127 12.98 6.40 -11.79
N LEU A 128 12.94 5.20 -12.37
CA LEU A 128 13.66 4.85 -13.59
C LEU A 128 13.15 5.60 -14.82
N LEU A 129 11.83 5.78 -14.95
CA LEU A 129 11.22 6.60 -16.00
C LEU A 129 11.79 8.03 -16.00
N ARG A 130 11.86 8.67 -14.82
CA ARG A 130 12.43 10.02 -14.71
C ARG A 130 13.91 10.07 -15.08
N LEU A 131 14.67 9.01 -14.78
CA LEU A 131 16.07 8.90 -15.20
C LEU A 131 16.17 8.72 -16.72
N ALA A 132 15.33 7.89 -17.32
CA ALA A 132 15.25 7.70 -18.77
C ALA A 132 14.97 9.03 -19.48
N ASP A 133 13.94 9.76 -19.07
CA ASP A 133 13.59 11.08 -19.62
C ASP A 133 14.78 12.05 -19.58
N HIS A 134 15.52 12.06 -18.46
CA HIS A 134 16.69 12.92 -18.30
C HIS A 134 17.86 12.52 -19.22
N LEU A 135 18.09 11.21 -19.38
CA LEU A 135 19.12 10.67 -20.27
C LEU A 135 18.81 10.94 -21.75
N GLU A 136 17.53 10.87 -22.13
CA GLU A 136 17.07 11.21 -23.48
C GLU A 136 17.27 12.69 -23.80
N ALA A 137 16.97 13.58 -22.85
CA ALA A 137 17.18 15.02 -23.01
C ALA A 137 18.67 15.43 -23.06
N SER A 138 19.57 14.54 -22.67
CA SER A 138 21.03 14.77 -22.61
C SER A 138 21.80 14.15 -23.79
N ARG A 139 21.11 13.58 -24.78
CA ARG A 139 21.67 13.05 -26.04
C ARG A 139 21.83 14.15 -27.09
#